data_AF-A0A2D9H8Q5-F1
#
_entry.id   AF-A0A2D9H8Q5-F1
#
_cell.length_a   1.000
_cell.length_b   1.000
_cell.length_c   1.000
_cell.angle_alpha   90.00
_cell.angle_beta   90.00
_cell.angle_gamma   90.00
#
_symmetry.space_group_name_H-M   'P 1'
#
loop_
_entity.id
_entity.type
_entity.pdbx_description
1 polymer ?
#
loop_
_entity_poly.entity_id
_entity_poly.type
_entity_poly.pdbx_seq_one_letter_code
_entity_poly.pdbx_strand_id
1 'polypeptide(L)'
;MGSDHGALRFGLVVALSSRKASTKELSLVQDSVFFIPAKYARGIGLSLLAGWALGCGMASDEGASQVPPSMEERTPTNPDRNGDGFVNILLLGSSESLGGGLGFSMDLVATELAAALVSSGLSAEALNVVAEDIHKSKPVVIGLGQNGAEYEYMHHSHSLAQYYYWPEDQVRRWANLKGEGEFPWDHVVIAPDPYLVSTLPGYSAFGVHKIAAKVAAGGGQPLLLMVWPQGNASEAILDRMEQVTVRVGAGASVPFAVAPAAAAWRDVTAQDTSRLHPSPRGAELSAAVIYSQITQEKAPGIEPSLAEVAWSAVQAQRGPDGLWEDGDVLSPFSGAGVREDIISYHHTGSSSERGILGGLNWVFEQASETLQNGGESPINFNYGRANSNFEPNKRYQVDPERFQFSFGFPMQDNGNHGDVSMLYGLDRRDSGTLNDTDLGVAQFMVAEGELPQARAVPIRTLFAQLREAIPEQSAYRDAWHMHRDLDKASGAFMYTLLTGKCALGPEPEDRASADWRSWTAHRIGYITAWTLMHWESAPACP
;
A
#
# COMPACT_ATOMS: atom_id res chain seq x y z
N MET A 1 20.72 41.04 -48.93
CA MET A 1 19.44 41.41 -49.59
C MET A 1 18.64 40.13 -49.78
N GLY A 2 17.43 40.09 -49.18
CA GLY A 2 16.24 39.20 -49.35
C GLY A 2 16.42 37.71 -49.68
N SER A 3 15.98 36.78 -48.82
CA SER A 3 14.60 36.20 -48.73
C SER A 3 14.38 35.09 -49.78
N ASP A 4 13.77 33.93 -49.56
CA ASP A 4 12.87 33.47 -48.50
C ASP A 4 12.71 31.92 -48.54
N HIS A 5 12.03 31.41 -47.52
CA HIS A 5 11.75 30.02 -47.11
C HIS A 5 11.22 28.97 -48.12
N GLY A 6 11.45 27.69 -47.79
CA GLY A 6 10.67 26.54 -48.31
C GLY A 6 10.90 25.25 -47.51
N ALA A 7 9.90 24.84 -46.72
CA ALA A 7 9.90 23.60 -45.92
C ALA A 7 9.51 22.38 -46.77
N LEU A 8 10.16 21.24 -46.53
CA LEU A 8 9.88 19.93 -47.16
C LEU A 8 9.03 19.06 -46.22
N ARG A 9 7.86 18.62 -46.71
CA ARG A 9 7.08 17.49 -46.17
C ARG A 9 7.15 16.34 -47.17
N PHE A 10 7.54 15.16 -46.71
CA PHE A 10 7.35 13.91 -47.45
C PHE A 10 6.13 13.16 -46.89
N GLY A 11 5.19 12.84 -47.78
CA GLY A 11 4.04 11.98 -47.50
C GLY A 11 4.31 10.54 -47.93
N LEU A 12 3.90 9.57 -47.10
CA LEU A 12 3.85 8.16 -47.45
C LEU A 12 2.38 7.76 -47.67
N VAL A 13 2.11 7.15 -48.82
CA VAL A 13 0.80 6.65 -49.24
C VAL A 13 0.74 5.14 -48.93
N VAL A 14 -0.29 4.70 -48.21
CA VAL A 14 -0.69 3.28 -48.19
C VAL A 14 -2.19 3.19 -48.50
N ALA A 15 -2.51 2.42 -49.54
CA ALA A 15 -3.86 2.18 -50.02
C ALA A 15 -4.60 1.16 -49.15
N LEU A 16 -5.80 1.52 -48.70
CA LEU A 16 -6.78 0.61 -48.10
C LEU A 16 -7.79 0.15 -49.15
N SER A 17 -8.02 -1.17 -49.21
CA SER A 17 -9.18 -1.75 -49.89
C SER A 17 -10.31 -1.99 -48.88
N SER A 18 -11.49 -1.53 -49.28
CA SER A 18 -12.70 -1.30 -48.51
C SER A 18 -13.61 -2.51 -48.32
N ARG A 19 -14.40 -2.50 -47.23
CA ARG A 19 -15.88 -2.66 -47.19
C ARG A 19 -16.36 -2.19 -45.79
N LYS A 20 -16.91 -0.97 -45.62
CA LYS A 20 -18.35 -0.57 -45.64
C LYS A 20 -19.25 -1.56 -44.88
N ALA A 21 -20.06 -1.21 -43.86
CA ALA A 21 -20.47 0.04 -43.19
C ALA A 21 -21.10 -0.39 -41.83
N SER A 22 -21.06 0.36 -40.72
CA SER A 22 -22.01 1.46 -40.42
C SER A 22 -21.68 2.08 -39.04
N THR A 23 -21.02 3.24 -39.06
CA THR A 23 -21.23 4.48 -38.27
C THR A 23 -22.05 4.45 -36.97
N LYS A 24 -21.38 4.70 -35.82
CA LYS A 24 -21.31 6.02 -35.17
C LYS A 24 -20.19 6.07 -34.10
N GLU A 25 -19.12 6.77 -34.47
CA GLU A 25 -18.08 7.51 -33.71
C GLU A 25 -17.53 6.94 -32.39
N LEU A 26 -16.44 6.18 -32.55
CA LEU A 26 -15.24 6.30 -31.71
C LEU A 26 -14.38 7.48 -32.23
N SER A 27 -13.84 8.30 -31.33
CA SER A 27 -12.60 9.06 -31.58
C SER A 27 -11.47 8.44 -30.76
N LEU A 28 -10.38 8.13 -31.46
CA LEU A 28 -9.16 7.57 -30.91
C LEU A 28 -8.24 8.67 -30.38
N VAL A 29 -7.58 8.30 -29.29
CA VAL A 29 -6.41 8.89 -28.65
C VAL A 29 -5.30 9.25 -29.65
N GLN A 30 -4.75 10.46 -29.50
CA GLN A 30 -3.38 10.77 -29.90
C GLN A 30 -2.77 11.81 -28.96
N ASP A 31 -1.61 11.45 -28.42
CA ASP A 31 -0.53 12.27 -27.83
C ASP A 31 -0.92 13.49 -26.98
N SER A 32 -0.76 13.36 -25.66
CA SER A 32 -0.76 14.49 -24.74
C SER A 32 0.47 14.44 -23.83
N VAL A 33 1.43 15.29 -24.16
CA VAL A 33 2.49 15.78 -23.28
C VAL A 33 1.80 16.48 -22.10
N PHE A 34 2.10 16.05 -20.87
CA PHE A 34 1.56 16.66 -19.66
C PHE A 34 2.13 18.07 -19.44
N PHE A 35 1.27 19.08 -19.55
CA PHE A 35 1.48 20.43 -19.02
C PHE A 35 0.51 20.63 -17.85
N ILE A 36 1.03 20.91 -16.65
CA ILE A 36 0.24 21.31 -15.49
C ILE A 36 -0.03 22.82 -15.61
N PRO A 37 -1.29 23.31 -15.66
CA PRO A 37 -1.55 24.74 -15.67
C PRO A 37 -1.58 25.29 -14.24
N ALA A 38 -0.66 26.22 -13.96
CA ALA A 38 -0.68 27.06 -12.77
C ALA A 38 -1.84 28.07 -12.84
N LYS A 39 -2.84 27.92 -11.96
CA LYS A 39 -3.81 28.99 -11.65
C LYS A 39 -4.29 28.88 -10.21
N TYR A 40 -3.56 29.50 -9.28
CA TYR A 40 -4.12 30.24 -8.14
C TYR A 40 -3.05 31.22 -7.65
N ALA A 41 -3.01 32.41 -8.27
CA ALA A 41 -2.25 33.55 -7.80
C ALA A 41 -3.13 34.80 -7.91
N ARG A 42 -3.57 35.30 -6.75
CA ARG A 42 -4.07 36.65 -6.41
C ARG A 42 -4.85 36.48 -5.09
N GLY A 43 -4.61 37.22 -4.02
CA GLY A 43 -3.72 38.33 -3.76
C GLY A 43 -4.17 38.90 -2.40
N ILE A 44 -3.24 39.15 -1.50
CA ILE A 44 -3.53 39.95 -0.29
C ILE A 44 -2.46 41.03 -0.24
N GLY A 45 -2.97 42.27 -0.21
CA GLY A 45 -2.18 43.49 -0.32
C GLY A 45 -1.38 43.80 0.94
N LEU A 46 -0.27 44.48 0.68
CA LEU A 46 0.54 45.24 1.62
C LEU A 46 -0.32 45.99 2.65
N SER A 47 0.05 45.85 3.92
CA SER A 47 -0.14 46.91 4.91
C SER A 47 1.23 47.25 5.50
N LEU A 48 1.69 48.46 5.19
CA LEU A 48 2.79 49.13 5.87
C LEU A 48 2.41 49.36 7.34
N LEU A 49 3.32 49.08 8.26
CA LEU A 49 3.48 49.83 9.51
C LEU A 49 4.95 49.80 9.92
N ALA A 50 5.53 51.00 9.98
CA ALA A 50 6.90 51.27 10.39
C ALA A 50 6.91 51.92 11.79
N GLY A 51 7.95 51.58 12.57
CA GLY A 51 8.41 52.26 13.79
C GLY A 51 7.71 51.79 15.07
N TRP A 52 8.39 51.49 16.18
CA TRP A 52 9.54 52.18 16.77
C TRP A 52 10.42 51.21 17.59
N ALA A 53 11.71 51.55 17.67
CA ALA A 53 12.71 50.91 18.51
C ALA A 53 12.61 51.32 19.99
N LEU A 54 13.08 50.45 20.90
CA LEU A 54 13.97 50.75 22.05
C LEU A 54 14.17 49.50 22.93
N GLY A 55 15.42 49.20 23.31
CA GLY A 55 15.69 48.53 24.60
C GLY A 55 16.63 47.31 24.60
N CYS A 56 17.94 47.57 24.53
CA CYS A 56 19.07 46.92 25.22
C CYS A 56 18.97 45.47 25.77
N GLY A 57 19.98 44.66 25.42
CA GLY A 57 20.40 43.51 26.23
C GLY A 57 21.46 42.63 25.53
N MET A 58 22.72 42.80 25.89
CA MET A 58 23.89 42.06 25.39
C MET A 58 23.86 40.57 25.75
N ALA A 59 24.32 39.71 24.84
CA ALA A 59 25.34 38.69 25.11
C ALA A 59 25.83 38.08 23.79
N SER A 60 27.11 38.30 23.50
CA SER A 60 27.90 37.56 22.52
C SER A 60 28.23 36.18 23.08
N ASP A 61 27.93 35.12 22.33
CA ASP A 61 28.57 33.82 22.54
C ASP A 61 29.19 33.35 21.23
N GLU A 62 30.51 33.39 21.20
CA GLU A 62 31.34 32.68 20.24
C GLU A 62 31.38 31.19 20.61
N GLY A 63 31.36 30.32 19.60
CA GLY A 63 32.05 29.04 19.69
C GLY A 63 31.29 27.86 20.31
N ALA A 64 30.45 27.22 19.50
CA ALA A 64 30.30 25.78 19.56
C ALA A 64 30.16 25.26 18.12
N SER A 65 31.31 24.94 17.50
CA SER A 65 31.34 24.09 16.32
C SER A 65 30.74 22.74 16.74
N GLN A 66 29.48 22.52 16.37
CA GLN A 66 28.83 21.22 16.53
C GLN A 66 29.53 20.25 15.59
N VAL A 67 30.46 19.48 16.14
CA VAL A 67 30.94 18.25 15.53
C VAL A 67 29.71 17.38 15.28
N PRO A 68 29.43 16.94 14.04
CA PRO A 68 28.32 16.03 13.78
C PRO A 68 28.50 14.77 14.62
N PRO A 69 27.41 14.12 15.07
CA PRO A 69 27.51 12.89 15.84
C PRO A 69 28.41 11.90 15.10
N SER A 70 29.45 11.43 15.79
CA SER A 70 30.35 10.40 15.26
C SER A 70 29.51 9.21 14.81
N MET A 71 29.62 8.83 13.53
CA MET A 71 29.08 7.58 13.02
C MET A 71 29.60 6.45 13.91
N GLU A 72 28.73 5.81 14.69
CA GLU A 72 29.10 4.58 15.38
C GLU A 72 29.57 3.57 14.33
N GLU A 73 30.79 3.06 14.51
CA GLU A 73 31.42 2.12 13.59
C GLU A 73 30.60 0.82 13.62
N ARG A 74 29.83 0.56 12.55
CA ARG A 74 28.97 -0.63 12.48
C ARG A 74 29.85 -1.87 12.41
N THR A 75 29.59 -2.82 13.31
CA THR A 75 30.37 -4.07 13.39
C THR A 75 29.85 -5.07 12.36
N PRO A 76 30.73 -5.77 11.63
CA PRO A 76 30.33 -6.85 10.72
C PRO A 76 29.45 -7.90 11.40
N THR A 77 28.50 -8.43 10.65
CA THR A 77 27.50 -9.40 11.13
C THR A 77 27.48 -10.64 10.23
N ASN A 78 27.20 -11.79 10.83
CA ASN A 78 27.10 -13.05 10.10
C ASN A 78 25.73 -13.13 9.38
N PRO A 79 25.69 -13.34 8.05
CA PRO A 79 24.43 -13.56 7.32
C PRO A 79 23.72 -14.88 7.68
N ASP A 80 24.43 -15.89 8.20
CA ASP A 80 23.83 -17.09 8.80
C ASP A 80 23.38 -16.74 10.23
N ARG A 81 22.08 -16.57 10.41
CA ARG A 81 21.48 -16.12 11.66
C ARG A 81 21.07 -17.27 12.56
N ASN A 82 20.66 -18.38 11.97
CA ASN A 82 20.19 -19.54 12.72
C ASN A 82 21.36 -20.47 13.14
N GLY A 83 22.54 -20.28 12.58
CA GLY A 83 23.77 -21.01 12.88
C GLY A 83 23.81 -22.43 12.32
N ASP A 84 23.00 -22.73 11.30
CA ASP A 84 22.90 -24.06 10.70
C ASP A 84 23.98 -24.34 9.64
N GLY A 85 24.80 -23.34 9.32
CA GLY A 85 25.88 -23.42 8.34
C GLY A 85 25.44 -23.13 6.90
N PHE A 86 24.18 -22.74 6.69
CA PHE A 86 23.65 -22.24 5.44
C PHE A 86 23.22 -20.78 5.58
N VAL A 87 23.22 -20.05 4.47
CA VAL A 87 22.61 -18.72 4.37
C VAL A 87 21.43 -18.83 3.43
N ASN A 88 20.22 -18.72 3.98
CA ASN A 88 18.97 -18.85 3.26
C ASN A 88 18.25 -17.50 3.20
N ILE A 89 18.11 -16.94 2.00
CA ILE A 89 17.50 -15.62 1.77
C ILE A 89 16.36 -15.77 0.75
N LEU A 90 15.15 -15.39 1.16
CA LEU A 90 13.99 -15.25 0.27
C LEU A 90 13.79 -13.78 -0.11
N LEU A 91 13.60 -13.49 -1.40
CA LEU A 91 13.36 -12.15 -1.91
C LEU A 91 11.97 -12.13 -2.56
N LEU A 92 11.04 -11.41 -1.95
CA LEU A 92 9.67 -11.24 -2.43
C LEU A 92 9.58 -9.92 -3.19
N GLY A 93 9.08 -9.96 -4.43
CA GLY A 93 8.74 -8.77 -5.20
C GLY A 93 7.79 -9.11 -6.35
N SER A 94 7.43 -8.12 -7.16
CA SER A 94 6.42 -8.29 -8.20
C SER A 94 7.03 -8.06 -9.59
N SER A 95 6.77 -8.95 -10.54
CA SER A 95 7.09 -8.72 -11.95
C SER A 95 6.15 -7.70 -12.60
N GLU A 96 4.92 -7.55 -12.09
CA GLU A 96 3.91 -6.64 -12.62
C GLU A 96 3.43 -5.62 -11.58
N SER A 97 3.27 -4.37 -11.99
CA SER A 97 2.73 -3.32 -11.12
C SER A 97 1.22 -3.18 -11.26
N LEU A 98 0.53 -2.91 -10.15
CA LEU A 98 -0.90 -2.58 -10.13
C LEU A 98 -1.20 -1.32 -10.96
N GLY A 99 -0.25 -0.39 -11.05
CA GLY A 99 -0.33 0.80 -11.90
C GLY A 99 -0.25 0.50 -13.40
N GLY A 100 0.00 -0.76 -13.77
CA GLY A 100 0.35 -1.19 -15.12
C GLY A 100 1.85 -1.09 -15.39
N GLY A 101 2.34 -1.95 -16.29
CA GLY A 101 3.78 -2.03 -16.60
C GLY A 101 4.54 -2.92 -15.62
N LEU A 102 5.85 -2.70 -15.51
CA LEU A 102 6.72 -3.58 -14.73
C LEU A 102 6.66 -3.23 -13.25
N GLY A 103 6.54 -4.28 -12.43
CA GLY A 103 6.77 -4.20 -11.00
C GLY A 103 8.27 -4.16 -10.67
N PHE A 104 8.61 -4.21 -9.38
CA PHE A 104 9.99 -4.34 -8.92
C PHE A 104 10.33 -5.83 -8.76
N SER A 105 10.88 -6.45 -9.82
CA SER A 105 11.24 -7.87 -9.81
C SER A 105 12.51 -8.14 -9.00
N MET A 106 12.52 -9.24 -8.26
CA MET A 106 13.66 -9.65 -7.46
C MET A 106 14.58 -10.67 -8.14
N ASP A 107 14.28 -11.09 -9.38
CA ASP A 107 15.02 -12.17 -10.05
C ASP A 107 16.50 -11.81 -10.30
N LEU A 108 16.74 -10.63 -10.88
CA LEU A 108 18.11 -10.13 -11.08
C LEU A 108 18.76 -9.75 -9.75
N VAL A 109 18.00 -9.18 -8.81
CA VAL A 109 18.51 -8.80 -7.48
C VAL A 109 19.03 -10.03 -6.74
N ALA A 110 18.31 -11.16 -6.79
CA ALA A 110 18.73 -12.43 -6.19
C ALA A 110 20.01 -12.96 -6.83
N THR A 111 20.14 -12.85 -8.15
CA THR A 111 21.35 -13.27 -8.88
C THR A 111 22.58 -12.47 -8.44
N GLU A 112 22.46 -11.14 -8.40
CA GLU A 112 23.56 -10.26 -7.99
C GLU A 112 23.89 -10.40 -6.49
N LEU A 113 22.88 -10.60 -5.64
CA LEU A 113 23.09 -10.83 -4.21
C LEU A 113 23.84 -12.13 -3.95
N ALA A 114 23.47 -13.22 -4.66
CA ALA A 114 24.17 -14.48 -4.55
C ALA A 114 25.64 -14.36 -4.99
N ALA A 115 25.91 -13.64 -6.08
CA ALA A 115 27.26 -13.37 -6.54
C ALA A 115 28.09 -12.56 -5.53
N ALA A 116 27.50 -11.55 -4.89
CA ALA A 116 28.16 -10.76 -3.84
C ALA A 116 28.50 -11.60 -2.61
N LEU A 117 27.58 -12.45 -2.15
CA LEU A 117 27.81 -13.35 -1.01
C LEU A 117 28.88 -14.41 -1.29
N VAL A 118 28.92 -14.98 -2.50
CA VAL A 118 30.02 -15.89 -2.87
C VAL A 118 31.35 -15.14 -2.94
N SER A 119 31.34 -13.90 -3.45
CA SER A 119 32.53 -13.06 -3.54
C SER A 119 33.08 -12.64 -2.18
N SER A 120 32.26 -12.65 -1.12
CA SER A 120 32.72 -12.42 0.26
C SER A 120 33.37 -13.65 0.90
N GLY A 121 33.43 -14.78 0.19
CA GLY A 121 34.04 -16.02 0.64
C GLY A 121 33.03 -17.07 1.15
N LEU A 122 31.73 -16.81 1.05
CA LEU A 122 30.71 -17.82 1.36
C LEU A 122 30.73 -18.94 0.31
N SER A 123 30.60 -20.19 0.75
CA SER A 123 30.50 -21.31 -0.18
C SER A 123 29.19 -21.25 -0.96
N ALA A 124 29.25 -21.42 -2.28
CA ALA A 124 28.06 -21.50 -3.13
C ALA A 124 27.15 -22.69 -2.76
N GLU A 125 27.70 -23.76 -2.18
CA GLU A 125 26.94 -24.93 -1.70
C GLU A 125 26.18 -24.66 -0.39
N ALA A 126 26.58 -23.62 0.34
CA ALA A 126 26.00 -23.20 1.61
C ALA A 126 25.07 -21.98 1.47
N LEU A 127 24.67 -21.64 0.25
CA LEU A 127 23.94 -20.42 -0.06
C LEU A 127 22.68 -20.72 -0.87
N ASN A 128 21.53 -20.31 -0.35
CA ASN A 128 20.25 -20.35 -1.05
C ASN A 128 19.67 -18.93 -1.12
N VAL A 129 19.68 -18.33 -2.31
CA VAL A 129 19.03 -17.04 -2.57
C VAL A 129 17.89 -17.27 -3.56
N VAL A 130 16.66 -17.13 -3.11
CA VAL A 130 15.45 -17.45 -3.88
C VAL A 130 14.64 -16.19 -4.11
N ALA A 131 14.35 -15.87 -5.37
CA ALA A 131 13.35 -14.87 -5.72
C ALA A 131 11.98 -15.53 -5.89
N GLU A 132 10.95 -14.95 -5.28
CA GLU A 132 9.55 -15.35 -5.51
C GLU A 132 8.75 -14.16 -6.03
N ASP A 133 8.11 -14.37 -7.18
CA ASP A 133 7.17 -13.43 -7.76
C ASP A 133 5.82 -13.49 -7.03
N ILE A 134 5.44 -12.36 -6.45
CA ILE A 134 4.15 -12.19 -5.78
C ILE A 134 3.02 -11.97 -6.77
N HIS A 135 3.34 -11.65 -8.03
CA HIS A 135 2.34 -11.54 -9.07
C HIS A 135 1.75 -12.92 -9.41
N LYS A 136 0.43 -13.01 -9.32
CA LYS A 136 -0.32 -14.24 -9.62
C LYS A 136 -1.60 -13.84 -10.33
N SER A 137 -2.10 -14.70 -11.20
CA SER A 137 -3.38 -14.51 -11.84
C SER A 137 -4.18 -15.80 -11.90
N LYS A 138 -5.50 -15.70 -11.79
CA LYS A 138 -6.40 -16.86 -11.90
C LYS A 138 -7.79 -16.46 -12.38
N PRO A 139 -8.39 -17.21 -13.34
CA PRO A 139 -9.81 -17.10 -13.62
C PRO A 139 -10.63 -17.62 -12.44
N VAL A 140 -11.52 -16.80 -11.93
CA VAL A 140 -12.40 -17.14 -10.81
C VAL A 140 -13.84 -16.87 -11.22
N VAL A 141 -14.70 -17.86 -10.99
CA VAL A 141 -16.15 -17.71 -11.15
C VAL A 141 -16.69 -16.95 -9.96
N ILE A 142 -17.46 -15.90 -10.24
CA ILE A 142 -18.15 -15.07 -9.26
C ILE A 142 -19.64 -15.09 -9.56
N GLY A 143 -20.47 -14.89 -8.54
CA GLY A 143 -21.87 -14.57 -8.73
C GLY A 143 -22.13 -13.08 -8.60
N LEU A 144 -22.91 -12.49 -9.50
CA LEU A 144 -23.35 -11.10 -9.42
C LEU A 144 -24.88 -10.98 -9.38
N GLY A 145 -25.33 -9.96 -8.65
CA GLY A 145 -26.76 -9.69 -8.47
C GLY A 145 -27.47 -10.70 -7.57
N GLN A 146 -28.73 -10.38 -7.23
CA GLN A 146 -29.53 -11.19 -6.30
C GLN A 146 -29.75 -12.62 -6.80
N ASN A 147 -29.82 -12.82 -8.12
CA ASN A 147 -30.02 -14.12 -8.75
C ASN A 147 -28.72 -14.95 -8.83
N GLY A 148 -27.56 -14.39 -8.45
CA GLY A 148 -26.27 -15.08 -8.49
C GLY A 148 -25.81 -15.44 -9.90
N ALA A 149 -26.06 -14.56 -10.88
CA ALA A 149 -25.63 -14.80 -12.25
C ALA A 149 -24.10 -14.96 -12.30
N GLU A 150 -23.64 -16.03 -12.93
CA GLU A 150 -22.24 -16.42 -12.90
C GLU A 150 -21.44 -15.72 -14.00
N TYR A 151 -20.26 -15.23 -13.63
CA TYR A 151 -19.29 -14.62 -14.53
C TYR A 151 -17.91 -15.13 -14.15
N GLU A 152 -17.06 -15.38 -15.14
CA GLU A 152 -15.66 -15.71 -14.90
C GLU A 152 -14.79 -14.50 -15.24
N TYR A 153 -13.98 -14.07 -14.27
CA TYR A 153 -13.04 -12.96 -14.44
C TYR A 153 -11.65 -13.35 -13.98
N MET A 154 -10.65 -12.84 -14.70
CA MET A 154 -9.26 -12.94 -14.26
C MET A 154 -9.05 -12.04 -13.04
N HIS A 155 -8.59 -12.62 -11.94
CA HIS A 155 -8.17 -11.90 -10.74
C HIS A 155 -6.65 -11.90 -10.67
N HIS A 156 -6.10 -10.87 -10.03
CA HIS A 156 -4.67 -10.63 -9.96
C HIS A 156 -4.20 -10.37 -8.54
N SER A 157 -3.00 -10.82 -8.23
CA SER A 157 -2.20 -10.43 -7.07
C SER A 157 -1.12 -9.47 -7.54
N HIS A 158 -1.07 -8.27 -6.99
CA HIS A 158 -0.04 -7.25 -7.19
C HIS A 158 0.50 -6.75 -5.83
N SER A 159 -0.35 -6.75 -4.80
CA SER A 159 0.00 -6.33 -3.46
C SER A 159 0.51 -7.50 -2.62
N LEU A 160 1.38 -7.18 -1.67
CA LEU A 160 1.83 -8.13 -0.65
C LEU A 160 0.66 -8.68 0.19
N ALA A 161 -0.42 -7.90 0.35
CA ALA A 161 -1.62 -8.33 1.07
C ALA A 161 -2.39 -9.41 0.29
N GLN A 162 -2.64 -9.20 -1.00
CA GLN A 162 -3.30 -10.20 -1.84
C GLN A 162 -2.41 -11.43 -2.01
N TYR A 163 -1.08 -11.30 -2.12
CA TYR A 163 -0.15 -12.42 -2.11
C TYR A 163 -0.26 -13.24 -0.81
N TYR A 164 -0.26 -12.57 0.34
CA TYR A 164 -0.40 -13.22 1.63
C TYR A 164 -1.72 -14.00 1.74
N TYR A 165 -2.83 -13.41 1.28
CA TYR A 165 -4.15 -14.04 1.34
C TYR A 165 -4.52 -14.88 0.12
N TRP A 166 -3.68 -14.94 -0.92
CA TRP A 166 -4.00 -15.62 -2.17
C TRP A 166 -4.39 -17.08 -1.89
N PRO A 167 -5.61 -17.53 -2.23
CA PRO A 167 -6.15 -18.79 -1.70
C PRO A 167 -5.34 -20.04 -2.07
N GLU A 168 -4.81 -20.11 -3.29
CA GLU A 168 -3.96 -21.24 -3.70
C GLU A 168 -2.75 -21.35 -2.78
N ASP A 169 -2.55 -22.56 -2.24
CA ASP A 169 -1.38 -22.91 -1.45
C ASP A 169 -1.10 -21.96 -0.27
N GLN A 170 -2.13 -21.25 0.22
CA GLN A 170 -1.97 -20.25 1.29
C GLN A 170 -1.28 -20.84 2.53
N VAL A 171 -1.73 -22.00 3.00
CA VAL A 171 -1.12 -22.68 4.16
C VAL A 171 0.35 -23.01 3.90
N ARG A 172 0.69 -23.49 2.70
CA ARG A 172 2.07 -23.79 2.31
C ARG A 172 2.91 -22.51 2.19
N ARG A 173 2.36 -21.43 1.65
CA ARG A 173 3.02 -20.12 1.58
C ARG A 173 3.32 -19.58 2.97
N TRP A 174 2.36 -19.65 3.89
CA TRP A 174 2.57 -19.21 5.27
C TRP A 174 3.60 -20.07 6.01
N ALA A 175 3.60 -21.39 5.79
CA ALA A 175 4.65 -22.27 6.30
C ALA A 175 6.02 -21.90 5.70
N ASN A 176 6.09 -21.67 4.39
CA ASN A 176 7.32 -21.22 3.73
C ASN A 176 7.83 -19.88 4.31
N LEU A 177 6.95 -18.88 4.50
CA LEU A 177 7.34 -17.60 5.11
C LEU A 177 7.92 -17.77 6.52
N LYS A 178 7.47 -18.77 7.27
CA LYS A 178 8.03 -19.13 8.59
C LYS A 178 9.32 -19.95 8.52
N GLY A 179 9.83 -20.28 7.34
CA GLY A 179 10.98 -21.19 7.19
C GLY A 179 10.64 -22.66 7.45
N GLU A 180 9.34 -23.03 7.46
CA GLU A 180 8.86 -24.41 7.56
C GLU A 180 8.71 -25.07 6.16
N GLY A 181 9.23 -24.40 5.13
CA GLY A 181 9.19 -24.83 3.72
C GLY A 181 10.43 -25.62 3.31
N GLU A 182 10.95 -25.30 2.12
CA GLU A 182 12.17 -25.93 1.60
C GLU A 182 13.42 -25.51 2.39
N PHE A 183 13.48 -24.24 2.78
CA PHE A 183 14.62 -23.65 3.49
C PHE A 183 14.17 -22.95 4.78
N PRO A 184 14.91 -23.10 5.90
CA PRO A 184 14.76 -22.25 7.06
C PRO A 184 15.40 -20.88 6.79
N TRP A 185 14.59 -19.86 6.53
CA TRP A 185 15.09 -18.54 6.12
C TRP A 185 15.84 -17.82 7.25
N ASP A 186 17.06 -17.38 6.98
CA ASP A 186 17.77 -16.39 7.80
C ASP A 186 17.17 -15.01 7.58
N HIS A 187 16.91 -14.68 6.31
CA HIS A 187 16.44 -13.38 5.88
C HIS A 187 15.30 -13.49 4.88
N VAL A 188 14.30 -12.62 5.02
CA VAL A 188 13.26 -12.45 3.99
C VAL A 188 13.20 -10.98 3.60
N VAL A 189 13.63 -10.69 2.38
CA VAL A 189 13.56 -9.36 1.78
C VAL A 189 12.17 -9.15 1.19
N ILE A 190 11.53 -8.06 1.57
CA ILE A 190 10.17 -7.70 1.19
C ILE A 190 10.25 -6.45 0.30
N ALA A 191 9.98 -6.58 -0.99
CA ALA A 191 9.91 -5.49 -1.94
C ALA A 191 8.44 -5.26 -2.36
N PRO A 192 7.76 -4.22 -1.84
CA PRO A 192 6.41 -3.89 -2.27
C PRO A 192 6.38 -3.34 -3.71
N ASP A 193 5.19 -3.33 -4.33
CA ASP A 193 4.98 -2.62 -5.59
C ASP A 193 5.20 -1.10 -5.40
N PRO A 194 6.13 -0.46 -6.14
CA PRO A 194 6.37 0.98 -6.03
C PRO A 194 5.14 1.85 -6.27
N TYR A 195 4.20 1.40 -7.11
CA TYR A 195 2.95 2.11 -7.34
C TYR A 195 2.10 2.17 -6.05
N LEU A 196 2.03 1.07 -5.31
CA LEU A 196 1.31 1.02 -4.03
C LEU A 196 2.00 1.87 -2.97
N VAL A 197 3.33 1.85 -2.88
CA VAL A 197 4.08 2.69 -1.94
C VAL A 197 3.78 4.19 -2.17
N SER A 198 3.70 4.61 -3.43
CA SER A 198 3.46 6.03 -3.78
C SER A 198 2.01 6.50 -3.67
N THR A 199 1.04 5.62 -3.93
CA THR A 199 -0.37 6.01 -4.07
C THR A 199 -1.26 5.49 -2.94
N LEU A 200 -0.93 4.33 -2.38
CA LEU A 200 -1.72 3.61 -1.38
C LEU A 200 -0.81 3.08 -0.25
N PRO A 201 -0.01 3.95 0.41
CA PRO A 201 1.05 3.52 1.33
C PRO A 201 0.53 2.68 2.50
N GLY A 202 -0.65 2.98 3.02
CA GLY A 202 -1.27 2.21 4.11
C GLY A 202 -1.59 0.77 3.72
N TYR A 203 -1.95 0.52 2.46
CA TYR A 203 -2.22 -0.84 2.00
C TYR A 203 -0.91 -1.61 1.75
N SER A 204 0.13 -0.92 1.27
CA SER A 204 1.49 -1.47 1.19
C SER A 204 2.00 -1.88 2.58
N ALA A 205 1.87 -0.97 3.57
CA ALA A 205 2.24 -1.20 4.97
C ALA A 205 1.56 -2.44 5.55
N PHE A 206 0.26 -2.58 5.33
CA PHE A 206 -0.52 -3.73 5.80
C PHE A 206 0.03 -5.07 5.27
N GLY A 207 0.32 -5.16 3.97
CA GLY A 207 0.92 -6.36 3.38
C GLY A 207 2.32 -6.66 3.92
N VAL A 208 3.16 -5.62 4.07
CA VAL A 208 4.50 -5.74 4.66
C VAL A 208 4.42 -6.29 6.08
N HIS A 209 3.57 -5.72 6.94
CA HIS A 209 3.44 -6.15 8.33
C HIS A 209 2.92 -7.58 8.44
N LYS A 210 1.98 -8.01 7.58
CA LYS A 210 1.48 -9.40 7.57
C LYS A 210 2.59 -10.40 7.24
N ILE A 211 3.40 -10.12 6.23
CA ILE A 211 4.53 -10.98 5.86
C ILE A 211 5.60 -10.96 6.95
N ALA A 212 6.02 -9.77 7.39
CA ALA A 212 7.06 -9.61 8.41
C ALA A 212 6.71 -10.35 9.70
N ALA A 213 5.45 -10.28 10.15
CA ALA A 213 5.00 -11.01 11.34
C ALA A 213 5.10 -12.53 11.18
N LYS A 214 4.83 -13.10 10.00
CA LYS A 214 5.01 -14.55 9.77
C LYS A 214 6.48 -14.95 9.70
N VAL A 215 7.31 -14.14 9.05
CA VAL A 215 8.76 -14.37 8.98
C VAL A 215 9.36 -14.39 10.38
N ALA A 216 9.07 -13.36 11.17
CA ALA A 216 9.56 -13.26 12.55
C ALA A 216 9.05 -14.40 13.44
N ALA A 217 7.81 -14.87 13.24
CA ALA A 217 7.27 -16.02 13.97
C ALA A 217 8.02 -17.34 13.67
N GLY A 218 8.70 -17.43 12.52
CA GLY A 218 9.58 -18.53 12.14
C GLY A 218 11.03 -18.38 12.61
N GLY A 219 11.40 -17.22 13.17
CA GLY A 219 12.77 -16.91 13.59
C GLY A 219 13.63 -16.23 12.51
N GLY A 220 13.14 -16.11 11.28
CA GLY A 220 13.81 -15.37 10.21
C GLY A 220 13.76 -13.86 10.45
N GLN A 221 14.69 -13.11 9.84
CA GLN A 221 14.76 -11.66 9.91
C GLN A 221 14.07 -11.04 8.69
N PRO A 222 12.92 -10.34 8.86
CA PRO A 222 12.37 -9.56 7.77
C PRO A 222 13.28 -8.36 7.46
N LEU A 223 13.37 -8.00 6.18
CA LEU A 223 14.08 -6.83 5.66
C LEU A 223 13.18 -6.13 4.65
N LEU A 224 12.80 -4.87 4.89
CA LEU A 224 11.98 -4.10 3.96
C LEU A 224 12.88 -3.37 2.96
N LEU A 225 12.75 -3.67 1.67
CA LEU A 225 13.47 -2.99 0.61
C LEU A 225 12.76 -1.69 0.23
N MET A 226 13.49 -0.58 0.26
CA MET A 226 13.03 0.71 -0.25
C MET A 226 13.09 0.69 -1.78
N VAL A 227 11.93 0.51 -2.40
CA VAL A 227 11.77 0.42 -3.87
C VAL A 227 11.58 1.79 -4.52
N TRP A 228 11.71 1.87 -5.84
CA TRP A 228 11.39 3.06 -6.66
C TRP A 228 10.60 2.65 -7.90
N PRO A 229 9.81 3.57 -8.51
CA PRO A 229 9.03 3.23 -9.69
C PRO A 229 9.91 3.10 -10.94
N GLN A 230 9.40 2.42 -11.96
CA GLN A 230 10.08 2.28 -13.23
C GLN A 230 10.28 3.64 -13.92
N GLY A 231 11.46 3.83 -14.51
CA GLY A 231 11.84 5.06 -15.21
C GLY A 231 12.51 6.08 -14.30
N ASN A 232 12.65 7.31 -14.78
CA ASN A 232 13.28 8.38 -14.02
C ASN A 232 12.33 8.86 -12.93
N ALA A 233 12.50 8.36 -11.70
CA ALA A 233 11.80 8.88 -10.53
C ALA A 233 12.33 10.28 -10.19
N SER A 234 11.43 11.24 -9.96
CA SER A 234 11.82 12.55 -9.44
C SER A 234 12.31 12.44 -7.99
N GLU A 235 13.10 13.42 -7.53
CA GLU A 235 13.55 13.49 -6.13
C GLU A 235 12.37 13.41 -5.16
N ALA A 236 11.28 14.15 -5.42
CA ALA A 236 10.08 14.13 -4.60
C ALA A 236 9.41 12.73 -4.50
N ILE A 237 9.49 11.92 -5.55
CA ILE A 237 9.00 10.53 -5.51
C ILE A 237 9.94 9.67 -4.67
N LEU A 238 11.26 9.81 -4.84
CA LEU A 238 12.23 9.06 -4.05
C LEU A 238 12.16 9.42 -2.57
N ASP A 239 11.99 10.71 -2.24
CA ASP A 239 11.75 11.20 -0.87
C ASP A 239 10.51 10.57 -0.27
N ARG A 240 9.43 10.44 -1.06
CA ARG A 240 8.21 9.74 -0.64
C ARG A 240 8.45 8.25 -0.40
N MET A 241 9.20 7.57 -1.28
CA MET A 241 9.54 6.15 -1.08
C MET A 241 10.33 5.97 0.22
N GLU A 242 11.29 6.84 0.47
CA GLU A 242 12.09 6.87 1.69
C GLU A 242 11.22 7.09 2.92
N GLN A 243 10.40 8.15 2.90
CA GLN A 243 9.49 8.51 3.98
C GLN A 243 8.54 7.36 4.35
N VAL A 244 7.85 6.79 3.35
CA VAL A 244 6.90 5.69 3.58
C VAL A 244 7.63 4.46 4.12
N THR A 245 8.74 4.07 3.50
CA THR A 245 9.46 2.84 3.87
C THR A 245 10.00 2.91 5.30
N VAL A 246 10.61 4.04 5.69
CA VAL A 246 11.14 4.23 7.05
C VAL A 246 10.04 4.19 8.10
N ARG A 247 8.85 4.76 7.85
CA ARG A 247 7.70 4.62 8.77
C ARG A 247 7.21 3.21 8.90
N VAL A 248 7.02 2.53 7.77
CA VAL A 248 6.50 1.17 7.78
C VAL A 248 7.43 0.28 8.61
N GLY A 249 8.75 0.50 8.51
CA GLY A 249 9.75 -0.12 9.39
C GLY A 249 9.61 0.26 10.86
N ALA A 250 9.57 1.56 11.18
CA ALA A 250 9.47 2.04 12.56
C ALA A 250 8.16 1.64 13.26
N GLY A 251 7.06 1.57 12.49
CA GLY A 251 5.73 1.24 12.95
C GLY A 251 5.44 -0.24 13.12
N ALA A 252 6.40 -1.11 12.83
CA ALA A 252 6.17 -2.55 12.86
C ALA A 252 6.11 -3.12 14.29
N SER A 253 5.19 -4.05 14.51
CA SER A 253 5.12 -4.83 15.77
C SER A 253 6.25 -5.84 15.94
N VAL A 254 6.94 -6.19 14.85
CA VAL A 254 8.14 -7.03 14.86
C VAL A 254 9.31 -6.23 14.30
N PRO A 255 10.52 -6.28 14.90
CA PRO A 255 11.66 -5.55 14.37
C PRO A 255 12.04 -6.04 12.97
N PHE A 256 12.08 -5.13 11.99
CA PHE A 256 12.73 -5.39 10.72
C PHE A 256 13.57 -4.20 10.25
N ALA A 257 14.69 -4.52 9.61
CA ALA A 257 15.58 -3.52 9.04
C ALA A 257 14.99 -2.98 7.73
N VAL A 258 15.40 -1.77 7.35
CA VAL A 258 15.09 -1.18 6.04
C VAL A 258 16.35 -1.19 5.20
N ALA A 259 16.26 -1.63 3.95
CA ALA A 259 17.33 -1.58 2.96
C ALA A 259 17.10 -0.37 2.03
N PRO A 260 17.87 0.73 2.13
CA PRO A 260 17.57 2.02 1.51
C PRO A 260 17.94 2.11 0.01
N ALA A 261 17.45 1.17 -0.82
CA ALA A 261 17.86 1.06 -2.22
C ALA A 261 17.40 2.25 -3.09
N ALA A 262 16.20 2.79 -2.89
CA ALA A 262 15.76 4.00 -3.61
C ALA A 262 16.58 5.25 -3.24
N ALA A 263 16.96 5.40 -1.97
CA ALA A 263 17.84 6.47 -1.53
C ALA A 263 19.24 6.32 -2.16
N ALA A 264 19.78 5.11 -2.20
CA ALA A 264 21.03 4.83 -2.92
C ALA A 264 20.91 5.13 -4.42
N TRP A 265 19.77 4.78 -5.05
CA TRP A 265 19.54 5.00 -6.48
C TRP A 265 19.57 6.48 -6.86
N ARG A 266 19.12 7.36 -5.95
CA ARG A 266 19.17 8.82 -6.09
C ARG A 266 20.59 9.32 -6.37
N ASP A 267 21.59 8.70 -5.75
CA ASP A 267 22.99 9.13 -5.79
C ASP A 267 23.81 8.45 -6.91
N VAL A 268 23.19 7.57 -7.71
CA VAL A 268 23.84 6.95 -8.87
C VAL A 268 23.94 7.95 -10.01
N THR A 269 25.18 8.33 -10.35
CA THR A 269 25.47 9.33 -11.40
C THR A 269 25.22 8.83 -12.83
N ALA A 270 25.27 7.52 -13.06
CA ALA A 270 25.06 6.88 -14.36
C ALA A 270 24.00 5.77 -14.25
N GLN A 271 22.74 6.19 -14.12
CA GLN A 271 21.58 5.29 -14.18
C GLN A 271 21.44 4.72 -15.60
N ASP A 272 21.21 3.42 -15.71
CA ASP A 272 20.94 2.75 -16.98
C ASP A 272 19.45 2.80 -17.34
N THR A 273 19.16 2.61 -18.63
CA THR A 273 17.80 2.45 -19.12
C THR A 273 17.58 0.98 -19.50
N SER A 274 16.48 0.40 -19.04
CA SER A 274 16.17 -1.01 -19.28
C SER A 274 14.68 -1.23 -19.48
N ARG A 275 14.36 -2.35 -20.15
CA ARG A 275 13.00 -2.92 -20.20
C ARG A 275 12.73 -3.88 -19.04
N LEU A 276 13.64 -3.95 -18.07
CA LEU A 276 13.47 -4.65 -16.80
C LEU A 276 13.37 -3.61 -15.70
N HIS A 277 12.68 -3.96 -14.62
CA HIS A 277 12.62 -3.12 -13.43
C HIS A 277 12.82 -4.00 -12.17
N PRO A 278 13.83 -3.69 -11.33
CA PRO A 278 14.88 -2.70 -11.54
C PRO A 278 15.70 -3.02 -12.82
N SER A 279 16.35 -2.00 -13.36
CA SER A 279 17.33 -2.18 -14.44
C SER A 279 18.52 -3.03 -13.95
N PRO A 280 19.37 -3.60 -14.82
CA PRO A 280 20.57 -4.34 -14.38
C PRO A 280 21.42 -3.60 -13.34
N ARG A 281 21.76 -2.31 -13.56
CA ARG A 281 22.51 -1.54 -12.54
C ARG A 281 21.67 -1.28 -11.28
N GLY A 282 20.35 -1.12 -11.42
CA GLY A 282 19.44 -1.01 -10.28
C GLY A 282 19.37 -2.31 -9.47
N ALA A 283 19.47 -3.47 -10.12
CA ALA A 283 19.50 -4.77 -9.48
C ALA A 283 20.81 -5.00 -8.74
N GLU A 284 21.95 -4.68 -9.37
CA GLU A 284 23.28 -4.68 -8.72
C GLU A 284 23.30 -3.77 -7.48
N LEU A 285 22.78 -2.55 -7.59
CA LEU A 285 22.70 -1.63 -6.46
C LEU A 285 21.79 -2.16 -5.35
N SER A 286 20.62 -2.69 -5.70
CA SER A 286 19.68 -3.26 -4.71
C SER A 286 20.32 -4.44 -3.97
N ALA A 287 21.01 -5.33 -4.69
CA ALA A 287 21.76 -6.42 -4.10
C ALA A 287 22.87 -5.92 -3.18
N ALA A 288 23.62 -4.89 -3.58
CA ALA A 288 24.66 -4.29 -2.76
C ALA A 288 24.10 -3.67 -1.46
N VAL A 289 22.93 -3.02 -1.54
CA VAL A 289 22.25 -2.46 -0.36
C VAL A 289 21.75 -3.58 0.56
N ILE A 290 21.15 -4.64 0.02
CA ILE A 290 20.70 -5.80 0.82
C ILE A 290 21.88 -6.47 1.50
N TYR A 291 22.95 -6.78 0.76
CA TYR A 291 24.20 -7.32 1.32
C TYR A 291 24.69 -6.43 2.45
N SER A 292 24.84 -5.14 2.18
CA SER A 292 25.37 -4.17 3.15
C SER A 292 24.54 -4.07 4.42
N GLN A 293 23.21 -4.16 4.29
CA GLN A 293 22.30 -4.15 5.42
C GLN A 293 22.34 -5.46 6.22
N ILE A 294 22.62 -6.60 5.57
CA ILE A 294 22.70 -7.91 6.22
C ILE A 294 24.04 -8.09 6.93
N THR A 295 25.15 -7.74 6.27
CA THR A 295 26.52 -8.03 6.72
C THR A 295 27.14 -6.86 7.48
N GLN A 296 26.59 -5.65 7.33
CA GLN A 296 27.21 -4.41 7.80
C GLN A 296 28.60 -4.17 7.19
N GLU A 297 28.77 -4.58 5.93
CA GLU A 297 29.99 -4.39 5.15
C GLU A 297 29.69 -3.96 3.71
N LYS A 298 30.67 -3.37 3.03
CA LYS A 298 30.55 -3.05 1.61
C LYS A 298 30.49 -4.31 0.75
N ALA A 299 29.55 -4.37 -0.18
CA ALA A 299 29.34 -5.53 -1.05
C ALA A 299 30.55 -5.80 -1.99
N PRO A 300 31.23 -6.95 -1.88
CA PRO A 300 32.28 -7.34 -2.81
C PRO A 300 31.68 -7.88 -4.12
N GLY A 301 32.47 -7.90 -5.18
CA GLY A 301 32.04 -8.42 -6.50
C GLY A 301 31.07 -7.52 -7.27
N ILE A 302 30.48 -6.51 -6.62
CA ILE A 302 29.68 -5.46 -7.25
C ILE A 302 30.59 -4.34 -7.78
N GLU A 303 30.13 -3.65 -8.82
CA GLU A 303 30.81 -2.47 -9.37
C GLU A 303 31.16 -1.46 -8.25
N PRO A 304 32.44 -1.06 -8.08
CA PRO A 304 32.88 -0.35 -6.89
C PRO A 304 32.14 0.96 -6.59
N SER A 305 31.70 1.70 -7.62
CA SER A 305 30.94 2.93 -7.38
C SER A 305 29.53 2.66 -6.87
N LEU A 306 28.87 1.59 -7.35
CA LEU A 306 27.56 1.17 -6.84
C LEU A 306 27.68 0.62 -5.41
N ALA A 307 28.71 -0.18 -5.12
CA ALA A 307 28.97 -0.69 -3.78
C ALA A 307 29.24 0.44 -2.77
N GLU A 308 29.97 1.48 -3.17
CA GLU A 308 30.20 2.67 -2.33
C GLU A 308 28.91 3.45 -2.05
N VAL A 309 28.09 3.68 -3.09
CA VAL A 309 26.82 4.40 -2.95
C VAL A 309 25.85 3.61 -2.07
N ALA A 310 25.74 2.29 -2.27
CA ALA A 310 24.94 1.41 -1.43
C ALA A 310 25.38 1.45 0.04
N TRP A 311 26.69 1.30 0.30
CA TRP A 311 27.24 1.35 1.65
C TRP A 311 27.04 2.71 2.33
N SER A 312 27.18 3.79 1.57
CA SER A 312 26.93 5.16 2.06
C SER A 312 25.47 5.35 2.46
N ALA A 313 24.52 4.88 1.65
CA ALA A 313 23.09 4.96 1.95
C ALA A 313 22.71 4.14 3.20
N VAL A 314 23.28 2.94 3.38
CA VAL A 314 23.08 2.11 4.57
C VAL A 314 23.59 2.81 5.84
N GLN A 315 24.76 3.45 5.78
CA GLN A 315 25.32 4.20 6.92
C GLN A 315 24.54 5.48 7.21
N ALA A 316 24.08 6.18 6.17
CA ALA A 316 23.33 7.44 6.29
C ALA A 316 21.86 7.25 6.65
N GLN A 317 21.38 6.00 6.73
CA GLN A 317 19.99 5.67 7.02
C GLN A 317 19.55 6.33 8.32
N ARG A 318 18.50 7.15 8.20
CA ARG A 318 17.92 7.89 9.33
C ARG A 318 16.83 7.04 9.98
N GLY A 319 16.68 7.21 11.29
CA GLY A 319 15.46 6.82 11.98
C GLY A 319 14.26 7.66 11.52
N PRO A 320 13.05 7.39 12.03
CA PRO A 320 11.88 8.17 11.68
C PRO A 320 11.97 9.65 12.13
N ASP A 321 12.87 10.01 13.04
CA ASP A 321 12.95 11.36 13.60
C ASP A 321 13.23 12.44 12.54
N GLY A 322 12.42 13.51 12.54
CA GLY A 322 12.60 14.67 11.66
C GLY A 322 12.00 14.53 10.24
N LEU A 323 11.23 13.48 9.97
CA LEU A 323 10.57 13.23 8.68
C LEU A 323 9.07 13.64 8.62
N TRP A 324 8.51 14.34 9.62
CA TRP A 324 7.04 14.37 9.84
C TRP A 324 6.37 15.75 10.00
N GLU A 325 5.28 15.94 9.24
CA GLU A 325 3.97 16.39 9.75
C GLU A 325 2.90 15.33 9.39
N ASP A 326 1.93 15.07 10.27
CA ASP A 326 0.78 14.20 9.96
C ASP A 326 -0.08 14.85 8.87
N GLY A 327 -0.26 14.19 7.72
CA GLY A 327 -1.10 14.66 6.61
C GLY A 327 -0.41 14.80 5.24
N ASP A 328 0.90 14.57 5.15
CA ASP A 328 1.68 14.78 3.92
C ASP A 328 1.31 13.86 2.73
N VAL A 329 0.71 12.69 3.00
CA VAL A 329 0.26 11.76 1.95
C VAL A 329 -1.24 11.54 2.05
N LEU A 330 -1.98 12.22 1.17
CA LEU A 330 -3.41 11.99 0.98
C LEU A 330 -3.63 10.64 0.32
N SER A 331 -4.39 9.78 1.00
CA SER A 331 -4.75 8.44 0.54
C SER A 331 -6.23 8.17 0.81
N PRO A 332 -6.89 7.26 0.06
CA PRO A 332 -8.25 6.82 0.38
C PRO A 332 -8.40 6.16 1.76
N PHE A 333 -7.29 5.90 2.47
CA PHE A 333 -7.29 5.35 3.81
C PHE A 333 -6.76 6.30 4.89
N SER A 334 -6.56 7.58 4.57
CA SER A 334 -6.17 8.58 5.57
C SER A 334 -7.26 8.76 6.63
N GLY A 335 -6.90 9.16 7.85
CA GLY A 335 -7.88 9.53 8.87
C GLY A 335 -8.81 10.68 8.41
N ALA A 336 -10.02 10.73 8.94
CA ALA A 336 -10.97 11.82 8.69
C ALA A 336 -10.88 12.90 9.78
N GLY A 337 -10.53 12.52 11.01
CA GLY A 337 -10.31 13.46 12.11
C GLY A 337 -11.58 14.14 12.62
N VAL A 338 -12.74 13.49 12.50
CA VAL A 338 -14.03 13.95 13.03
C VAL A 338 -13.99 13.91 14.56
N ARG A 339 -14.40 15.00 15.21
CA ARG A 339 -14.25 15.20 16.67
C ARG A 339 -15.58 15.44 17.40
N GLU A 340 -16.68 15.47 16.66
CA GLU A 340 -18.02 15.68 17.17
C GLU A 340 -18.50 14.49 18.03
N ASP A 341 -19.23 14.79 19.12
CA ASP A 341 -19.81 13.74 19.98
C ASP A 341 -21.01 13.04 19.32
N ILE A 342 -21.67 13.74 18.39
CA ILE A 342 -22.73 13.21 17.55
C ILE A 342 -22.18 13.09 16.14
N ILE A 343 -21.91 11.87 15.69
CA ILE A 343 -21.47 11.59 14.34
C ILE A 343 -22.72 11.39 13.48
N SER A 344 -22.97 12.35 12.59
CA SER A 344 -24.08 12.31 11.65
C SER A 344 -23.72 11.49 10.40
N TYR A 345 -24.66 10.66 9.94
CA TYR A 345 -24.47 9.85 8.73
C TYR A 345 -25.63 9.95 7.75
N HIS A 346 -25.35 9.63 6.49
CA HIS A 346 -26.36 9.36 5.47
C HIS A 346 -25.94 8.13 4.64
N HIS A 347 -26.91 7.38 4.11
CA HIS A 347 -26.60 6.29 3.17
C HIS A 347 -27.66 6.18 2.08
N THR A 348 -27.29 5.53 0.97
CA THR A 348 -28.14 5.40 -0.22
C THR A 348 -29.16 4.26 -0.15
N GLY A 349 -29.33 3.64 1.03
CA GLY A 349 -30.54 2.87 1.38
C GLY A 349 -30.62 1.38 1.01
N SER A 350 -29.56 0.76 0.46
CA SER A 350 -29.62 -0.65 0.06
C SER A 350 -29.41 -1.65 1.22
N SER A 351 -29.68 -2.94 1.00
CA SER A 351 -29.59 -3.96 2.04
C SER A 351 -28.16 -4.21 2.55
N SER A 352 -27.13 -4.00 1.71
CA SER A 352 -25.72 -4.05 2.13
C SER A 352 -25.39 -2.90 3.10
N GLU A 353 -25.80 -1.67 2.78
CA GLU A 353 -25.58 -0.49 3.62
C GLU A 353 -26.32 -0.60 4.95
N ARG A 354 -27.49 -1.26 4.97
CA ARG A 354 -28.21 -1.58 6.22
C ARG A 354 -27.47 -2.63 7.06
N GLY A 355 -26.76 -3.57 6.45
CA GLY A 355 -25.87 -4.50 7.15
C GLY A 355 -24.75 -3.74 7.86
N ILE A 356 -24.00 -2.94 7.09
CA ILE A 356 -22.93 -2.07 7.62
C ILE A 356 -23.47 -1.10 8.68
N LEU A 357 -24.67 -0.56 8.52
CA LEU A 357 -25.31 0.26 9.56
C LEU A 357 -25.51 -0.52 10.87
N GLY A 358 -25.95 -1.78 10.77
CA GLY A 358 -26.06 -2.66 11.93
C GLY A 358 -24.71 -2.88 12.63
N GLY A 359 -23.64 -3.03 11.85
CA GLY A 359 -22.26 -3.09 12.36
C GLY A 359 -21.82 -1.78 13.03
N LEU A 360 -22.08 -0.64 12.38
CA LEU A 360 -21.80 0.69 12.93
C LEU A 360 -22.52 0.92 14.25
N ASN A 361 -23.85 0.70 14.30
CA ASN A 361 -24.63 0.85 15.53
C ASN A 361 -24.02 0.01 16.68
N TRP A 362 -23.64 -1.24 16.41
CA TRP A 362 -23.03 -2.11 17.40
C TRP A 362 -21.66 -1.61 17.90
N VAL A 363 -20.87 -0.96 17.05
CA VAL A 363 -19.61 -0.31 17.45
C VAL A 363 -19.86 0.96 18.26
N PHE A 364 -20.80 1.80 17.83
CA PHE A 364 -21.17 3.03 18.53
C PHE A 364 -21.84 2.76 19.90
N GLU A 365 -22.48 1.61 20.10
CA GLU A 365 -22.93 1.15 21.43
C GLU A 365 -21.78 0.94 22.43
N GLN A 366 -20.55 0.78 21.95
CA GLN A 366 -19.34 0.65 22.77
C GLN A 366 -18.50 1.93 22.81
N ALA A 367 -18.84 2.92 21.99
CA ALA A 367 -18.10 4.17 21.86
C ALA A 367 -18.64 5.26 22.80
N SER A 368 -17.86 6.33 22.99
CA SER A 368 -18.35 7.54 23.66
C SER A 368 -19.24 8.41 22.77
N GLU A 369 -19.02 8.34 21.45
CA GLU A 369 -19.79 9.06 20.46
C GLU A 369 -21.14 8.39 20.19
N THR A 370 -22.08 9.16 19.63
CA THR A 370 -23.38 8.65 19.19
C THR A 370 -23.52 8.75 17.68
N LEU A 371 -24.17 7.76 17.07
CA LEU A 371 -24.44 7.74 15.62
C LEU A 371 -25.86 8.22 15.35
N GLN A 372 -26.00 9.25 14.50
CA GLN A 372 -27.30 9.84 14.16
C GLN A 372 -27.53 9.88 12.65
N ASN A 373 -28.71 9.46 12.20
CA ASN A 373 -29.07 9.59 10.79
C ASN A 373 -29.48 11.04 10.45
N GLY A 374 -28.91 11.56 9.37
CA GLY A 374 -29.10 12.96 8.96
C GLY A 374 -28.44 13.93 9.93
N GLY A 375 -28.82 15.20 9.80
CA GLY A 375 -28.21 16.29 10.57
C GLY A 375 -28.21 17.56 9.74
N GLU A 376 -27.57 18.60 10.28
CA GLU A 376 -27.27 19.80 9.50
C GLU A 376 -26.11 19.51 8.54
N SER A 377 -26.22 20.01 7.31
CA SER A 377 -25.11 19.91 6.35
C SER A 377 -23.95 20.82 6.75
N PRO A 378 -22.68 20.39 6.55
CA PRO A 378 -22.31 19.08 6.02
C PRO A 378 -22.43 17.97 7.08
N ILE A 379 -23.14 16.90 6.74
CA ILE A 379 -23.23 15.66 7.53
C ILE A 379 -21.82 15.04 7.61
N ASN A 380 -21.43 14.47 8.74
CA ASN A 380 -20.04 13.99 8.94
C ASN A 380 -19.63 12.98 7.87
N PHE A 381 -20.51 12.04 7.52
CA PHE A 381 -20.23 11.18 6.37
C PHE A 381 -21.45 10.66 5.64
N ASN A 382 -21.26 10.30 4.38
CA ASN A 382 -22.11 9.31 3.73
C ASN A 382 -21.35 8.05 3.37
N TYR A 383 -22.07 6.97 3.08
CA TYR A 383 -21.47 5.74 2.58
C TYR A 383 -22.38 4.98 1.63
N GLY A 384 -21.76 4.18 0.76
CA GLY A 384 -22.44 3.36 -0.23
C GLY A 384 -21.47 2.52 -1.05
N ARG A 385 -22.01 1.64 -1.88
CA ARG A 385 -21.21 0.90 -2.85
C ARG A 385 -20.39 1.85 -3.73
N ALA A 386 -19.29 1.37 -4.29
CA ALA A 386 -18.49 2.15 -5.23
C ALA A 386 -18.91 1.96 -6.69
N ASN A 387 -19.63 0.87 -7.00
CA ASN A 387 -19.96 0.46 -8.36
C ASN A 387 -20.55 1.60 -9.22
N SER A 388 -19.97 1.81 -10.41
CA SER A 388 -20.36 2.84 -11.37
C SER A 388 -21.34 2.36 -12.44
N ASN A 389 -21.50 1.05 -12.62
CA ASN A 389 -22.22 0.44 -13.74
C ASN A 389 -23.52 -0.25 -13.30
N PHE A 390 -23.50 -0.98 -12.19
CA PHE A 390 -24.65 -1.68 -11.63
C PHE A 390 -25.20 -0.93 -10.42
N GLU A 391 -26.48 -0.53 -10.51
CA GLU A 391 -27.16 0.30 -9.51
C GLU A 391 -26.38 1.58 -9.12
N PRO A 392 -25.92 2.40 -10.08
CA PRO A 392 -25.04 3.55 -9.82
C PRO A 392 -25.68 4.60 -8.89
N ASN A 393 -27.00 4.65 -8.82
CA ASN A 393 -27.72 5.52 -7.88
C ASN A 393 -27.53 5.14 -6.40
N LYS A 394 -26.97 3.96 -6.11
CA LYS A 394 -26.60 3.50 -4.76
C LYS A 394 -25.19 3.88 -4.37
N ARG A 395 -24.44 4.51 -5.27
CA ARG A 395 -23.05 4.86 -5.02
C ARG A 395 -22.91 5.90 -3.92
N TYR A 396 -21.82 5.84 -3.15
CA TYR A 396 -21.42 6.97 -2.30
C TYR A 396 -21.35 8.27 -3.13
N GLN A 397 -21.60 9.40 -2.48
CA GLN A 397 -21.66 10.71 -3.14
C GLN A 397 -20.63 11.64 -2.53
N VAL A 398 -19.65 12.05 -3.33
CA VAL A 398 -18.69 13.08 -2.95
C VAL A 398 -19.32 14.43 -3.24
N ASP A 399 -19.79 15.10 -2.19
CA ASP A 399 -20.39 16.43 -2.25
C ASP A 399 -20.03 17.19 -0.97
N PRO A 400 -18.97 18.02 -0.98
CA PRO A 400 -18.49 18.72 0.21
C PRO A 400 -19.51 19.69 0.84
N GLU A 401 -20.53 20.13 0.09
CA GLU A 401 -21.59 20.99 0.64
C GLU A 401 -22.59 20.18 1.47
N ARG A 402 -22.66 18.86 1.25
CA ARG A 402 -23.60 17.95 1.92
C ARG A 402 -22.93 17.01 2.90
N PHE A 403 -21.70 16.58 2.62
CA PHE A 403 -20.97 15.56 3.37
C PHE A 403 -19.53 15.98 3.60
N GLN A 404 -19.02 15.86 4.84
CA GLN A 404 -17.60 16.10 5.12
C GLN A 404 -16.74 15.00 4.48
N PHE A 405 -17.18 13.73 4.59
CA PHE A 405 -16.50 12.56 4.03
C PHE A 405 -17.46 11.58 3.34
N SER A 406 -16.92 10.75 2.45
CA SER A 406 -17.69 9.78 1.69
C SER A 406 -17.01 8.42 1.63
N PHE A 407 -17.64 7.39 2.19
CA PHE A 407 -17.09 6.04 2.26
C PHE A 407 -17.63 5.17 1.12
N GLY A 408 -16.72 4.71 0.27
CA GLY A 408 -17.01 3.77 -0.81
C GLY A 408 -16.51 2.37 -0.49
N PHE A 409 -17.30 1.36 -0.84
CA PHE A 409 -16.90 -0.03 -0.71
C PHE A 409 -17.26 -0.85 -1.95
N PRO A 410 -16.47 -1.86 -2.31
CA PRO A 410 -16.81 -2.69 -3.46
C PRO A 410 -18.03 -3.54 -3.13
N MET A 411 -18.85 -3.80 -4.15
CA MET A 411 -20.02 -4.67 -3.97
C MET A 411 -19.57 -6.09 -3.61
N GLN A 412 -20.22 -6.73 -2.64
CA GLN A 412 -19.98 -8.13 -2.34
C GLN A 412 -20.43 -9.00 -3.51
N ASP A 413 -19.72 -10.10 -3.77
CA ASP A 413 -20.18 -11.10 -4.74
C ASP A 413 -21.42 -11.83 -4.15
N ASN A 414 -22.12 -12.63 -4.94
CA ASN A 414 -23.23 -13.43 -4.44
C ASN A 414 -22.72 -14.63 -3.62
N GLY A 415 -23.50 -15.08 -2.63
CA GLY A 415 -23.12 -16.16 -1.73
C GLY A 415 -22.94 -17.52 -2.39
N ASN A 416 -23.36 -17.71 -3.66
CA ASN A 416 -23.07 -18.94 -4.40
C ASN A 416 -21.57 -19.18 -4.66
N HIS A 417 -20.77 -18.11 -4.79
CA HIS A 417 -19.31 -18.18 -4.99
C HIS A 417 -18.51 -17.31 -4.03
N GLY A 418 -19.19 -16.41 -3.31
CA GLY A 418 -18.57 -15.28 -2.61
C GLY A 418 -17.57 -15.64 -1.51
N ASP A 419 -17.78 -16.75 -0.79
CA ASP A 419 -16.83 -17.21 0.24
C ASP A 419 -15.44 -17.50 -0.35
N VAL A 420 -15.39 -17.84 -1.64
CA VAL A 420 -14.15 -18.07 -2.39
C VAL A 420 -13.75 -16.81 -3.15
N SER A 421 -14.65 -16.24 -3.96
CA SER A 421 -14.30 -15.16 -4.88
C SER A 421 -13.89 -13.86 -4.17
N MET A 422 -14.46 -13.56 -3.01
CA MET A 422 -14.06 -12.39 -2.24
C MET A 422 -12.60 -12.42 -1.80
N LEU A 423 -11.98 -13.60 -1.65
CA LEU A 423 -10.58 -13.74 -1.25
C LEU A 423 -9.58 -13.41 -2.37
N TYR A 424 -10.03 -13.33 -3.63
CA TYR A 424 -9.22 -12.93 -4.78
C TYR A 424 -9.36 -11.46 -5.14
N GLY A 425 -10.31 -10.75 -4.52
CA GLY A 425 -10.68 -9.38 -4.90
C GLY A 425 -10.09 -8.30 -4.01
N LEU A 426 -8.95 -8.55 -3.35
CA LEU A 426 -8.28 -7.48 -2.60
C LEU A 426 -7.70 -6.46 -3.59
N ASP A 427 -7.05 -6.94 -4.66
CA ASP A 427 -6.39 -6.06 -5.62
C ASP A 427 -7.27 -5.68 -6.81
N ARG A 428 -7.27 -6.51 -7.87
CA ARG A 428 -7.92 -6.20 -9.15
C ARG A 428 -8.55 -7.45 -9.76
N ARG A 429 -9.68 -7.25 -10.42
CA ARG A 429 -10.27 -8.21 -11.36
C ARG A 429 -10.58 -7.55 -12.70
N ASP A 430 -10.43 -8.29 -13.79
CA ASP A 430 -10.67 -7.79 -15.15
C ASP A 430 -12.16 -7.88 -15.55
N SER A 431 -13.03 -7.25 -14.76
CA SER A 431 -14.47 -7.16 -15.06
C SER A 431 -14.83 -6.05 -16.04
N GLY A 432 -13.84 -5.25 -16.46
CA GLY A 432 -14.05 -4.00 -17.20
C GLY A 432 -14.54 -2.83 -16.33
N THR A 433 -14.68 -3.04 -15.01
CA THR A 433 -15.05 -2.01 -14.04
C THR A 433 -13.94 -1.88 -13.00
N LEU A 434 -13.38 -0.68 -12.83
CA LEU A 434 -12.24 -0.47 -11.93
C LEU A 434 -12.58 -0.69 -10.46
N ASN A 435 -13.80 -0.36 -10.01
CA ASN A 435 -14.15 -0.24 -8.59
C ASN A 435 -14.92 -1.42 -7.98
N ASP A 436 -14.59 -2.62 -8.47
CA ASP A 436 -15.24 -3.88 -8.08
C ASP A 436 -14.50 -4.65 -6.97
N THR A 437 -13.26 -4.26 -6.66
CA THR A 437 -12.35 -4.87 -5.67
C THR A 437 -11.91 -3.82 -4.64
N ASP A 438 -11.27 -4.22 -3.54
CA ASP A 438 -10.90 -3.26 -2.49
C ASP A 438 -9.95 -2.17 -3.02
N LEU A 439 -8.85 -2.56 -3.66
CA LEU A 439 -7.93 -1.60 -4.28
C LEU A 439 -8.51 -0.96 -5.53
N GLY A 440 -9.38 -1.65 -6.25
CA GLY A 440 -10.12 -1.08 -7.35
C GLY A 440 -10.92 0.16 -6.95
N VAL A 441 -11.60 0.12 -5.80
CA VAL A 441 -12.30 1.29 -5.24
C VAL A 441 -11.32 2.39 -4.86
N ALA A 442 -10.23 2.06 -4.17
CA ALA A 442 -9.23 3.04 -3.75
C ALA A 442 -8.57 3.73 -4.96
N GLN A 443 -8.18 2.98 -5.99
CA GLN A 443 -7.63 3.51 -7.23
C GLN A 443 -8.62 4.40 -7.98
N PHE A 444 -9.89 4.00 -8.01
CA PHE A 444 -10.94 4.80 -8.61
C PHE A 444 -11.07 6.17 -7.92
N MET A 445 -11.06 6.22 -6.58
CA MET A 445 -11.10 7.47 -5.82
C MET A 445 -9.91 8.39 -6.11
N VAL A 446 -8.71 7.82 -6.28
CA VAL A 446 -7.51 8.57 -6.68
C VAL A 446 -7.64 9.09 -8.11
N ALA A 447 -8.06 8.23 -9.05
CA ALA A 447 -8.16 8.55 -10.47
C ALA A 447 -9.19 9.65 -10.76
N GLU A 448 -10.31 9.65 -10.05
CA GLU A 448 -11.36 10.67 -10.19
C GLU A 448 -11.11 11.94 -9.34
N GLY A 449 -10.00 12.00 -8.61
CA GLY A 449 -9.67 13.18 -7.79
C GLY A 449 -10.65 13.42 -6.64
N GLU A 450 -11.18 12.35 -6.03
CA GLU A 450 -12.18 12.42 -4.96
C GLU A 450 -11.56 12.66 -3.56
N LEU A 451 -10.23 12.68 -3.47
CA LEU A 451 -9.52 13.03 -2.24
C LEU A 451 -9.45 14.57 -2.07
N PRO A 452 -9.53 15.09 -0.83
CA PRO A 452 -9.47 14.38 0.45
C PRO A 452 -10.82 13.95 1.05
N GLN A 453 -11.93 13.98 0.31
CA GLN A 453 -13.25 13.66 0.87
C GLN A 453 -13.59 12.16 0.84
N ALA A 454 -13.14 11.41 -0.16
CA ALA A 454 -13.46 10.00 -0.28
C ALA A 454 -12.58 9.08 0.60
N ARG A 455 -13.17 8.00 1.10
CA ARG A 455 -12.52 6.93 1.87
C ARG A 455 -12.91 5.55 1.37
N ALA A 456 -11.94 4.67 1.18
CA ALA A 456 -12.20 3.29 0.76
C ALA A 456 -12.36 2.35 1.96
N VAL A 457 -13.39 1.52 1.96
CA VAL A 457 -13.59 0.44 2.95
C VAL A 457 -13.22 -0.90 2.33
N PRO A 458 -12.14 -1.56 2.79
CA PRO A 458 -11.60 -2.76 2.16
C PRO A 458 -12.31 -4.02 2.69
N ILE A 459 -13.58 -4.20 2.30
CA ILE A 459 -14.46 -5.27 2.81
C ILE A 459 -13.85 -6.66 2.58
N ARG A 460 -13.22 -6.91 1.43
CA ARG A 460 -12.64 -8.22 1.12
C ARG A 460 -11.41 -8.52 1.96
N THR A 461 -10.60 -7.49 2.26
CA THR A 461 -9.45 -7.55 3.16
C THR A 461 -9.89 -7.83 4.59
N LEU A 462 -10.97 -7.20 5.05
CA LEU A 462 -11.57 -7.48 6.36
C LEU A 462 -12.08 -8.92 6.44
N PHE A 463 -12.73 -9.41 5.37
CA PHE A 463 -13.15 -10.81 5.30
C PHE A 463 -11.98 -11.80 5.30
N ALA A 464 -10.91 -11.54 4.54
CA ALA A 464 -9.73 -12.39 4.52
C ALA A 464 -9.06 -12.49 5.91
N GLN A 465 -9.03 -11.39 6.67
CA GLN A 465 -8.56 -11.39 8.05
C GLN A 465 -9.48 -12.15 9.01
N LEU A 466 -10.79 -12.02 8.83
CA LEU A 466 -11.76 -12.81 9.59
C LEU A 466 -11.58 -14.31 9.33
N ARG A 467 -11.34 -14.71 8.08
CA ARG A 467 -11.04 -16.10 7.70
C ARG A 467 -9.72 -16.60 8.29
N GLU A 468 -8.71 -15.74 8.40
CA GLU A 468 -7.46 -16.08 9.07
C GLU A 468 -7.70 -16.36 10.57
N ALA A 469 -8.46 -15.50 11.24
CA ALA A 469 -8.72 -15.63 12.68
C ALA A 469 -9.75 -16.72 13.01
N ILE A 470 -10.73 -16.93 12.15
CA ILE A 470 -11.86 -17.84 12.29
C ILE A 470 -12.00 -18.60 10.96
N PRO A 471 -11.31 -19.75 10.79
CA PRO A 471 -11.25 -20.48 9.51
C PRO A 471 -12.59 -20.90 8.91
N GLU A 472 -13.65 -21.02 9.72
CA GLU A 472 -15.00 -21.40 9.27
C GLU A 472 -15.91 -20.19 9.03
N GLN A 473 -15.40 -18.97 9.19
CA GLN A 473 -16.19 -17.76 8.99
C GLN A 473 -16.65 -17.68 7.52
N SER A 474 -17.95 -17.56 7.30
CA SER A 474 -18.50 -17.20 5.98
C SER A 474 -18.52 -15.68 5.82
N ALA A 475 -18.36 -15.20 4.60
CA ALA A 475 -18.63 -13.82 4.21
C ALA A 475 -20.12 -13.50 4.31
N TYR A 476 -21.00 -14.51 4.44
CA TYR A 476 -22.44 -14.35 4.34
C TYR A 476 -23.23 -14.93 5.52
N ARG A 477 -24.40 -14.35 5.79
CA ARG A 477 -25.42 -14.94 6.70
C ARG A 477 -26.57 -15.62 5.96
N ASP A 478 -26.72 -15.31 4.69
CA ASP A 478 -27.68 -15.89 3.75
C ASP A 478 -27.08 -15.81 2.33
N ALA A 479 -27.81 -16.13 1.27
CA ALA A 479 -27.23 -16.17 -0.08
C ALA A 479 -26.78 -14.79 -0.65
N TRP A 480 -27.03 -13.68 0.06
CA TRP A 480 -26.80 -12.33 -0.49
C TRP A 480 -26.18 -11.33 0.50
N HIS A 481 -26.58 -11.39 1.76
CA HIS A 481 -26.17 -10.42 2.76
C HIS A 481 -24.89 -10.86 3.46
N MET A 482 -24.01 -9.89 3.67
CA MET A 482 -22.79 -10.10 4.43
C MET A 482 -23.06 -10.63 5.83
N HIS A 483 -22.14 -11.44 6.33
CA HIS A 483 -22.19 -11.95 7.69
C HIS A 483 -22.15 -10.79 8.68
N ARG A 484 -22.84 -10.93 9.81
CA ARG A 484 -22.93 -9.86 10.82
C ARG A 484 -21.57 -9.47 11.38
N ASP A 485 -20.65 -10.41 11.49
CA ASP A 485 -19.29 -10.12 11.93
C ASP A 485 -18.49 -9.33 10.88
N LEU A 486 -18.71 -9.57 9.58
CA LEU A 486 -18.12 -8.74 8.52
C LEU A 486 -18.73 -7.32 8.51
N ASP A 487 -20.04 -7.20 8.75
CA ASP A 487 -20.71 -5.92 8.97
C ASP A 487 -20.06 -5.16 10.14
N LYS A 488 -19.80 -5.84 11.28
CA LYS A 488 -19.14 -5.26 12.47
C LYS A 488 -17.70 -4.86 12.21
N ALA A 489 -16.92 -5.68 11.51
CA ALA A 489 -15.55 -5.34 11.12
C ALA A 489 -15.51 -4.09 10.23
N SER A 490 -16.48 -3.97 9.31
CA SER A 490 -16.62 -2.80 8.44
C SER A 490 -17.03 -1.55 9.23
N GLY A 491 -17.97 -1.69 10.18
CA GLY A 491 -18.36 -0.61 11.09
C GLY A 491 -17.19 -0.13 11.96
N ALA A 492 -16.40 -1.04 12.51
CA ALA A 492 -15.22 -0.71 13.31
C ALA A 492 -14.15 0.00 12.47
N PHE A 493 -13.89 -0.50 11.26
CA PHE A 493 -12.97 0.14 10.32
C PHE A 493 -13.39 1.58 10.01
N MET A 494 -14.67 1.80 9.70
CA MET A 494 -15.20 3.13 9.42
C MET A 494 -15.17 4.05 10.64
N TYR A 495 -15.54 3.57 11.83
CA TYR A 495 -15.49 4.34 13.08
C TYR A 495 -14.06 4.83 13.36
N THR A 496 -13.07 3.95 13.25
CA THR A 496 -11.67 4.30 13.49
C THR A 496 -11.13 5.25 12.44
N LEU A 497 -11.44 5.06 11.16
CA LEU A 497 -11.09 6.04 10.13
C LEU A 497 -11.70 7.42 10.39
N LEU A 498 -12.97 7.45 10.82
CA LEU A 498 -13.68 8.69 11.10
C LEU A 498 -13.06 9.46 12.27
N THR A 499 -12.86 8.77 13.38
CA THR A 499 -12.59 9.40 14.69
C THR A 499 -11.12 9.35 15.10
N GLY A 500 -10.32 8.45 14.52
CA GLY A 500 -8.99 8.09 15.01
C GLY A 500 -9.01 7.36 16.35
N LYS A 501 -10.17 6.88 16.81
CA LYS A 501 -10.35 6.24 18.12
C LYS A 501 -10.56 4.73 18.02
N CYS A 502 -10.41 4.09 19.15
CA CYS A 502 -10.73 2.69 19.38
C CYS A 502 -11.94 2.60 20.32
N ALA A 503 -12.96 1.80 19.93
CA ALA A 503 -14.14 1.51 20.76
C ALA A 503 -14.17 0.04 21.21
N LEU A 504 -13.05 -0.67 21.13
CA LEU A 504 -12.97 -2.10 21.41
C LEU A 504 -13.07 -2.34 22.93
N GLY A 505 -14.13 -3.04 23.36
CA GLY A 505 -14.26 -3.49 24.74
C GLY A 505 -13.27 -4.60 25.14
N PRO A 506 -13.34 -5.12 26.38
CA PRO A 506 -12.49 -6.22 26.83
C PRO A 506 -12.71 -7.51 26.01
N GLU A 507 -11.65 -8.30 25.80
CA GLU A 507 -11.74 -9.60 25.12
C GLU A 507 -12.62 -10.57 25.92
N PRO A 508 -13.66 -11.18 25.31
CA PRO A 508 -14.44 -12.22 25.97
C PRO A 508 -13.59 -13.47 26.30
N GLU A 509 -13.81 -14.06 27.49
CA GLU A 509 -13.03 -15.20 27.96
C GLU A 509 -13.23 -16.47 27.11
N ASP A 510 -14.46 -16.74 26.67
CA ASP A 510 -14.76 -17.91 25.83
C ASP A 510 -14.47 -17.63 24.36
N ARG A 511 -13.30 -18.09 23.91
CA ARG A 511 -12.82 -17.95 22.52
C ARG A 511 -13.60 -18.74 21.47
N ALA A 512 -14.58 -19.56 21.86
CA ALA A 512 -15.48 -20.24 20.93
C ALA A 512 -16.86 -19.54 20.82
N SER A 513 -17.13 -18.55 21.68
CA SER A 513 -18.42 -17.89 21.76
C SER A 513 -18.72 -16.98 20.56
N ALA A 514 -20.01 -16.68 20.36
CA ALA A 514 -20.42 -15.66 19.38
C ALA A 514 -19.90 -14.26 19.76
N ASP A 515 -19.82 -13.96 21.06
CA ASP A 515 -19.32 -12.68 21.56
C ASP A 515 -17.84 -12.50 21.23
N TRP A 516 -17.02 -13.54 21.41
CA TRP A 516 -15.61 -13.49 21.03
C TRP A 516 -15.42 -13.34 19.52
N ARG A 517 -16.26 -13.99 18.69
CA ARG A 517 -16.20 -13.81 17.23
C ARG A 517 -16.52 -12.36 16.83
N SER A 518 -17.55 -11.77 17.41
CA SER A 518 -17.91 -10.38 17.17
C SER A 518 -16.87 -9.39 17.72
N TRP A 519 -16.27 -9.68 18.87
CA TRP A 519 -15.15 -8.90 19.40
C TRP A 519 -13.92 -8.99 18.49
N THR A 520 -13.60 -10.19 18.00
CA THR A 520 -12.50 -10.42 17.04
C THR A 520 -12.73 -9.63 15.76
N ALA A 521 -13.97 -9.58 15.27
CA ALA A 521 -14.33 -8.78 14.11
C ALA A 521 -14.15 -7.28 14.33
N HIS A 522 -14.57 -6.77 15.50
CA HIS A 522 -14.32 -5.38 15.90
C HIS A 522 -12.81 -5.09 15.89
N ARG A 523 -12.03 -5.95 16.57
CA ARG A 523 -10.58 -5.82 16.65
C ARG A 523 -9.93 -5.81 15.27
N ILE A 524 -10.34 -6.68 14.36
CA ILE A 524 -9.83 -6.71 12.98
C ILE A 524 -10.13 -5.39 12.27
N GLY A 525 -11.37 -4.88 12.37
CA GLY A 525 -11.73 -3.59 11.77
C GLY A 525 -10.87 -2.44 12.27
N TYR A 526 -10.72 -2.33 13.60
CA TYR A 526 -9.89 -1.31 14.25
C TYR A 526 -8.42 -1.40 13.81
N ILE A 527 -7.79 -2.57 13.95
CA ILE A 527 -6.38 -2.77 13.63
C ILE A 527 -6.11 -2.46 12.16
N THR A 528 -7.01 -2.89 11.27
CA THR A 528 -6.87 -2.63 9.83
C THR A 528 -6.95 -1.14 9.54
N ALA A 529 -7.93 -0.43 10.09
CA ALA A 529 -8.04 1.02 9.91
C ALA A 529 -6.80 1.74 10.42
N TRP A 530 -6.34 1.42 11.63
CA TRP A 530 -5.16 2.04 12.22
C TRP A 530 -3.91 1.83 11.35
N THR A 531 -3.66 0.59 10.92
CA THR A 531 -2.50 0.29 10.07
C THR A 531 -2.59 1.01 8.73
N LEU A 532 -3.75 1.11 8.11
CA LEU A 532 -3.87 1.81 6.84
C LEU A 532 -3.75 3.35 7.00
N MET A 533 -4.16 3.90 8.15
CA MET A 533 -4.05 5.34 8.46
C MET A 533 -2.63 5.76 8.79
N HIS A 534 -1.99 5.03 9.70
CA HIS A 534 -0.72 5.42 10.32
C HIS A 534 0.49 4.65 9.80
N TRP A 535 0.26 3.57 9.05
CA TRP A 535 1.28 2.66 8.51
C TRP A 535 2.04 1.90 9.61
N GLU A 536 1.42 1.85 10.78
CA GLU A 536 1.91 1.21 11.99
C GLU A 536 1.05 -0.01 12.31
N SER A 537 1.68 -1.07 12.83
CA SER A 537 0.97 -2.14 13.50
C SER A 537 0.20 -1.52 14.66
N ALA A 538 -1.12 -1.69 14.68
CA ALA A 538 -1.96 -0.96 15.63
C ALA A 538 -1.52 -1.20 17.09
N PRO A 539 -1.50 -0.14 17.92
CA PRO A 539 -1.26 -0.30 19.35
C PRO A 539 -2.41 -1.06 20.01
N ALA A 540 -2.20 -1.48 21.26
CA ALA A 540 -3.30 -1.94 22.09
C ALA A 540 -4.34 -0.80 22.20
N CYS A 541 -5.62 -1.17 22.12
CA CYS A 541 -6.72 -0.24 22.39
C CYS A 541 -6.55 0.32 23.81
N PRO A 542 -6.41 1.65 23.98
CA PRO A 542 -6.12 2.26 25.28
C PRO A 542 -7.24 2.11 26.31
#